data_AF-A0A6N7D080-F1
#
_entry.id   AF-A0A6N7D080-F1
#
_cell.length_a   1.000
_cell.length_b   1.000
_cell.length_c   1.000
_cell.angle_alpha   90.00
_cell.angle_beta   90.00
_cell.angle_gamma   90.00
#
_symmetry.space_group_name_H-M   'P 1'
#
loop_
_entity.id
_entity.type
_entity.pdbx_description
1 polymer ?
#
loop_
_entity_poly.entity_id
_entity_poly.type
_entity_poly.pdbx_seq_one_letter_code
_entity_poly.pdbx_strand_id
1 'polypeptide(L)' 'MPAPVAETLSRDVLRVVATPEMQQKLASRGFEPDAKDAAAFRAYIDAEIRKWEAVVRQSGATVD' A
#
# COMPACT_ATOMS: atom_id res chain seq x y z
N MET A 1 -7.22 -8.78 -10.43
CA MET A 1 -7.64 -9.77 -9.40
C MET A 1 -9.15 -9.77 -9.30
N PRO A 2 -9.82 -10.93 -9.19
CA PRO A 2 -11.27 -11.00 -8.94
C PRO A 2 -11.66 -10.26 -7.65
N ALA A 3 -12.76 -9.51 -7.67
CA ALA A 3 -13.19 -8.69 -6.53
C ALA A 3 -13.34 -9.48 -5.21
N PRO A 4 -13.98 -10.67 -5.18
CA PRO A 4 -14.14 -11.43 -3.93
C PRO A 4 -12.82 -11.87 -3.29
N VAL A 5 -11.81 -12.15 -4.13
CA VAL A 5 -10.47 -12.55 -3.67
C VAL A 5 -9.75 -11.35 -3.06
N ALA A 6 -9.84 -10.18 -3.72
CA ALA A 6 -9.25 -8.94 -3.26
C ALA A 6 -9.80 -8.51 -1.89
N GLU A 7 -11.13 -8.60 -1.74
CA GLU A 7 -11.83 -8.25 -0.50
C GLU A 7 -11.44 -9.18 0.65
N THR A 8 -11.36 -10.48 0.38
CA THR A 8 -10.96 -11.48 1.38
C THR A 8 -9.54 -11.22 1.87
N LEU A 9 -8.59 -11.03 0.93
CA LEU A 9 -7.21 -10.73 1.27
C LEU A 9 -7.09 -9.42 2.05
N SER A 10 -7.77 -8.36 1.61
CA SER A 10 -7.75 -7.07 2.30
C SER A 10 -8.23 -7.20 3.74
N ARG A 11 -9.36 -7.88 3.97
CA ARG A 11 -9.89 -8.11 5.32
C ARG A 11 -8.91 -8.89 6.20
N ASP A 12 -8.28 -9.93 5.66
CA ASP A 12 -7.36 -10.76 6.43
C ASP A 12 -6.05 -10.02 6.76
N VAL A 13 -5.50 -9.26 5.82
CA VAL A 13 -4.33 -8.40 6.03
C VAL A 13 -4.63 -7.34 7.07
N LEU A 14 -5.75 -6.63 6.96
CA LEU A 14 -6.16 -5.62 7.94
C LEU A 14 -6.25 -6.19 9.35
N ARG A 15 -6.82 -7.40 9.50
CA ARG A 15 -6.92 -8.08 10.79
C ARG A 15 -5.55 -8.38 11.38
N VAL A 16 -4.62 -8.92 10.58
CA VAL A 16 -3.28 -9.28 11.06
C VAL A 16 -2.46 -8.04 11.39
N VAL A 17 -2.49 -7.01 10.54
CA VAL A 17 -1.76 -5.75 10.78
C VAL A 17 -2.28 -5.03 12.01
N ALA A 18 -3.56 -5.15 12.36
CA ALA A 18 -4.12 -4.57 13.58
C ALA A 18 -3.68 -5.28 14.88
N THR A 19 -3.03 -6.44 14.81
CA THR A 19 -2.57 -7.14 16.01
C THR A 19 -1.41 -6.40 16.69
N PRO A 20 -1.36 -6.36 18.05
CA PRO A 20 -0.25 -5.71 18.76
C PRO A 20 1.12 -6.29 18.40
N GLU A 21 1.21 -7.60 18.21
CA GLU A 21 2.45 -8.27 17.79
C GLU A 21 2.94 -7.75 16.44
N MET A 22 2.04 -7.65 15.45
CA MET A 22 2.41 -7.15 14.12
C MET A 22 2.77 -5.67 14.15
N GLN A 23 2.00 -4.86 14.88
CA GLN A 23 2.30 -3.44 15.08
C GLN A 23 3.70 -3.23 15.68
N GLN A 24 4.03 -3.97 16.75
CA GLN A 24 5.36 -3.91 17.37
C GLN A 24 6.46 -4.37 16.42
N LYS A 25 6.23 -5.45 15.67
CA LYS A 25 7.19 -5.97 14.70
C LYS A 25 7.47 -4.97 13.58
N LEU A 26 6.45 -4.31 13.05
CA LEU A 26 6.59 -3.28 12.02
C LEU A 26 7.30 -2.04 12.57
N ALA A 27 6.88 -1.55 13.73
CA ALA A 27 7.49 -0.40 14.40
C ALA A 27 8.97 -0.64 14.72
N SER A 28 9.34 -1.85 15.18
CA SER A 28 10.74 -2.21 15.48
C SER A 28 11.68 -2.15 14.26
N ARG A 29 11.11 -2.13 13.05
CA ARG A 29 11.84 -2.04 11.77
C ARG A 29 11.71 -0.66 11.12
N GLY A 30 11.15 0.32 11.83
CA GLY A 30 10.96 1.68 11.35
C GLY A 30 9.76 1.88 10.43
N PHE A 31 8.81 0.93 10.38
CA PHE A 31 7.57 1.10 9.62
C PHE A 31 6.47 1.73 10.48
N GLU A 32 5.72 2.64 9.88
CA GLU A 32 4.45 3.14 10.38
C GLU A 32 3.31 2.51 9.56
N PRO A 33 2.46 1.65 10.13
CA PRO A 33 1.43 0.96 9.36
C PRO A 33 0.28 1.88 8.94
N ASP A 34 0.19 2.21 7.66
CA ASP A 34 -0.97 2.85 7.03
C ASP A 34 -1.81 1.78 6.31
N ALA A 35 -2.62 1.06 7.08
CA ALA A 35 -3.40 -0.05 6.56
C ALA A 35 -4.67 0.47 5.83
N LYS A 36 -4.83 0.08 4.56
CA LYS A 36 -5.96 0.47 3.70
C LYS A 36 -6.77 -0.75 3.28
N ASP A 37 -8.08 -0.57 3.09
CA ASP A 37 -8.88 -1.59 2.43
C ASP A 37 -8.56 -1.69 0.92
N ALA A 38 -9.12 -2.69 0.24
CA ALA A 38 -8.86 -2.92 -1.18
C ALA A 38 -9.20 -1.72 -2.07
N ALA A 39 -10.26 -0.97 -1.76
CA ALA A 39 -10.72 0.15 -2.57
C ALA A 39 -9.82 1.38 -2.34
N ALA A 40 -9.56 1.72 -1.07
CA ALA A 40 -8.67 2.80 -0.68
C ALA A 40 -7.24 2.56 -1.16
N PHE A 41 -6.76 1.31 -1.10
CA PHE A 41 -5.44 0.95 -1.62
C PHE A 41 -5.35 1.12 -3.13
N ARG A 42 -6.38 0.71 -3.89
CA ARG A 42 -6.43 0.94 -5.34
C ARG A 42 -6.37 2.43 -5.68
N ALA A 43 -7.22 3.23 -5.03
CA ALA A 43 -7.25 4.67 -5.25
C ALA A 43 -5.91 5.33 -4.90
N TYR A 44 -5.25 4.89 -3.83
CA TYR A 44 -3.92 5.37 -3.44
C TYR A 44 -2.86 5.07 -4.51
N ILE A 45 -2.79 3.83 -5.01
CA ILE A 45 -1.83 3.46 -6.05
C ILE A 45 -2.09 4.22 -7.35
N ASP A 46 -3.36 4.38 -7.76
CA ASP A 46 -3.70 5.16 -8.95
C ASP A 46 -3.26 6.62 -8.84
N ALA A 47 -3.38 7.21 -7.64
CA ALA A 47 -2.92 8.57 -7.37
C ALA A 47 -1.39 8.68 -7.37
N GLU A 48 -0.70 7.73 -6.72
CA GLU A 48 0.77 7.72 -6.68
C GLU A 48 1.37 7.51 -8.06
N ILE A 49 0.80 6.64 -8.90
CA ILE A 49 1.25 6.45 -10.29
C ILE A 49 1.18 7.78 -11.04
N ARG A 50 0.05 8.49 -11.00
CA ARG A 50 -0.13 9.77 -11.72
C ARG A 50 0.85 10.83 -11.23
N LYS A 51 1.05 10.90 -9.90
CA LYS A 51 1.97 11.84 -9.27
C LYS A 51 3.41 11.58 -9.71
N TRP A 52 3.87 10.34 -9.59
CA TRP A 52 5.26 10.01 -9.86
C TRP A 52 5.57 9.95 -11.35
N GLU A 53 4.59 9.64 -12.21
CA GLU A 53 4.72 9.79 -13.66
C GLU A 53 5.12 11.23 -14.05
N ALA A 54 4.45 12.23 -13.48
CA ALA A 54 4.78 13.64 -13.74
C ALA A 54 6.21 13.98 -13.27
N VAL A 55 6.61 13.49 -12.09
CA VAL A 55 7.94 13.73 -11.52
C VAL A 55 9.04 13.11 -12.40
N VAL A 56 8.87 11.86 -12.83
CA VAL A 56 9.85 11.15 -13.67
C VAL A 56 10.03 11.86 -15.01
N ARG A 57 8.92 12.28 -15.65
CA ARG A 57 8.97 13.03 -16.92
C ARG A 57 9.69 14.37 -16.75
N GLN A 58 9.47 15.06 -15.63
CA GLN A 58 10.11 16.34 -15.36
C GLN A 58 11.61 16.20 -15.05
N SER A 59 11.99 15.15 -14.33
CA SER A 59 13.39 14.94 -13.91
C SER A 59 14.27 14.35 -15.01
N GLY A 60 13.67 13.70 -16.02
CA GLY A 60 14.41 12.95 -17.03
C GLY A 60 15.02 11.66 -16.49
N ALA A 61 14.63 11.22 -15.29
CA ALA A 61 15.09 9.97 -14.70
C ALA A 61 14.63 8.78 -15.56
N THR A 62 15.54 7.85 -15.83
CA THR A 62 15.27 6.54 -16.42
C THR A 62 15.78 5.44 -15.50
N VAL A 63 15.22 4.24 -15.62
CA VAL A 63 15.80 3.04 -15.04
C VAL A 63 16.86 2.52 -16.03
N ASP A 64 18.00 2.05 -15.52
CA ASP A 64 19.05 1.39 -16.31
C ASP A 64 18.62 0.02 -16.85
#